data_AF-A0A958FBH4-F1
#
_entry.id   AF-A0A958FBH4-F1
#
_cell.length_a   1.000
_cell.length_b   1.000
_cell.length_c   1.000
_cell.angle_alpha   90.00
_cell.angle_beta   90.00
_cell.angle_gamma   90.00
#
_symmetry.space_group_name_H-M   'P 1'
#
loop_
_entity.id
_entity.type
_entity.pdbx_description
1 polymer ?
#
loop_
_entity_poly.entity_id
_entity_poly.type
_entity_poly.pdbx_seq_one_letter_code
_entity_poly.pdbx_strand_id
1 'polypeptide(L)'
;ELQLAVTADQFNRGKAETLVNKISNLRGKMQLARVLHQQEVRSLLNTEQRQKFDMHLLAGKGHGPRGGGKGHGPHGPHDAPPGPRHHQMRGQ
;
A
#
# COMPACT_ATOMS: atom_id res chain seq x y z
N GLU A 1 -20.83 9.49 -1.81
CA GLU A 1 -21.99 8.58 -1.86
C GLU A 1 -21.88 7.38 -0.92
N LEU A 2 -20.88 6.50 -1.03
CA LEU A 2 -20.74 5.36 -0.09
C LEU A 2 -20.54 5.83 1.37
N GLN A 3 -19.70 6.84 1.60
CA GLN A 3 -19.53 7.44 2.93
C GLN A 3 -20.85 8.01 3.48
N LEU A 4 -21.65 8.67 2.63
CA LEU A 4 -22.96 9.20 2.99
C LEU A 4 -23.99 8.09 3.30
N ALA A 5 -23.92 6.95 2.62
CA ALA A 5 -24.78 5.79 2.90
C ALA A 5 -24.44 5.09 4.22
N VAL A 6 -23.19 5.21 4.69
CA VAL A 6 -22.71 4.65 5.97
C VAL A 6 -23.01 5.60 7.13
N THR A 7 -23.00 6.92 6.91
CA THR A 7 -23.24 7.94 7.94
C THR A 7 -24.67 8.47 7.98
N ALA A 8 -25.60 7.89 7.21
CA ALA A 8 -27.01 8.28 7.24
C ALA A 8 -27.67 7.85 8.56
N ASP A 9 -28.59 8.66 9.08
CA ASP A 9 -29.35 8.39 10.34
C ASP A 9 -30.04 7.01 10.32
N GLN A 10 -30.40 6.53 9.14
CA GLN A 10 -30.75 5.14 8.91
C GLN A 10 -29.82 4.50 7.89
N PHE A 11 -28.98 3.59 8.37
CA PHE A 11 -28.10 2.79 7.53
C PHE A 11 -28.91 1.95 6.54
N ASN A 12 -28.74 2.22 5.24
CA ASN A 12 -29.36 1.43 4.19
C ASN A 12 -28.35 0.43 3.63
N ARG A 13 -28.38 -0.79 4.18
CA ARG A 13 -27.50 -1.90 3.80
C ARG A 13 -27.53 -2.19 2.30
N GLY A 14 -28.71 -2.26 1.68
CA GLY A 14 -28.84 -2.57 0.25
C GLY A 14 -28.20 -1.51 -0.67
N LYS A 15 -28.32 -0.23 -0.31
CA LYS A 15 -27.63 0.87 -1.03
C LYS A 15 -26.11 0.78 -0.86
N ALA A 16 -25.63 0.51 0.35
CA ALA A 16 -24.20 0.35 0.62
C ALA A 16 -23.61 -0.83 -0.16
N GLU A 17 -24.25 -2.00 -0.14
CA GLU A 17 -23.84 -3.19 -0.89
C GLU A 17 -23.80 -2.92 -2.41
N THR A 18 -24.82 -2.24 -2.94
CA THR A 18 -24.86 -1.85 -4.36
C THR A 18 -23.69 -0.95 -4.73
N LEU A 19 -23.37 0.05 -3.89
CA LEU A 19 -22.26 0.97 -4.13
C LEU A 19 -20.91 0.25 -4.04
N VAL A 20 -20.73 -0.65 -3.07
CA VAL A 20 -19.52 -1.48 -2.95
C VAL A 20 -19.33 -2.34 -4.21
N ASN A 21 -20.38 -3.02 -4.67
CA ASN A 21 -20.32 -3.83 -5.88
C ASN A 21 -19.97 -3.01 -7.12
N LYS A 22 -20.55 -1.81 -7.27
CA LYS A 22 -20.19 -0.88 -8.35
C LYS A 22 -18.71 -0.48 -8.30
N ILE A 23 -18.20 -0.15 -7.11
CA ILE A 23 -16.78 0.20 -6.92
C ILE A 23 -15.87 -0.98 -7.27
N SER A 24 -16.19 -2.19 -6.81
CA SER A 24 -15.43 -3.40 -7.13
C SER A 24 -15.41 -3.67 -8.63
N ASN A 25 -16.56 -3.55 -9.30
CA ASN A 25 -16.65 -3.71 -10.75
C ASN A 25 -15.82 -2.68 -11.50
N LEU A 26 -15.87 -1.40 -11.10
CA LEU A 26 -15.05 -0.34 -11.71
C LEU A 26 -13.56 -0.60 -11.49
N ARG A 27 -13.15 -0.99 -10.29
CA ARG A 27 -11.76 -1.35 -9.98
C ARG A 27 -11.28 -2.52 -10.85
N GLY A 28 -12.10 -3.55 -11.02
CA GLY A 28 -11.80 -4.68 -11.90
C GLY A 28 -11.60 -4.25 -13.35
N LYS A 29 -12.50 -3.42 -13.88
CA LYS A 29 -12.37 -2.87 -15.25
C LYS A 29 -11.10 -2.04 -15.43
N MET A 30 -10.77 -1.18 -14.46
CA MET A 30 -9.55 -0.38 -14.50
C MET A 30 -8.29 -1.24 -14.43
N GLN A 31 -8.29 -2.29 -13.59
CA GLN A 31 -7.16 -3.20 -13.47
C GLN A 31 -6.95 -3.98 -14.78
N LEU A 32 -8.02 -4.47 -15.40
CA LEU A 32 -7.95 -5.14 -16.69
C LEU A 32 -7.40 -4.19 -17.76
N ALA A 33 -7.93 -2.98 -17.86
CA ALA A 33 -7.46 -1.98 -18.82
C ALA A 33 -5.96 -1.67 -18.66
N ARG A 34 -5.46 -1.57 -17.42
CA ARG A 34 -4.01 -1.40 -17.16
C ARG A 34 -3.18 -2.56 -17.67
N VAL A 35 -3.63 -3.80 -17.45
CA VAL A 35 -2.90 -5.00 -17.89
C VAL A 35 -2.89 -5.08 -19.42
N LEU A 36 -4.02 -4.80 -20.07
CA LEU A 36 -4.12 -4.78 -21.53
C LEU A 36 -3.20 -3.70 -22.12
N HIS A 37 -3.22 -2.49 -21.58
CA HIS A 37 -2.33 -1.42 -22.01
C HIS A 37 -0.85 -1.78 -21.84
N GLN A 38 -0.47 -2.43 -20.73
CA GLN A 38 0.90 -2.92 -20.54
C GLN A 38 1.31 -3.95 -21.60
N GLN A 39 0.40 -4.83 -22.01
CA GLN A 39 0.65 -5.79 -23.10
C GLN A 39 0.79 -5.10 -24.45
N GLU A 40 -0.04 -4.10 -24.73
CA GLU A 40 0.05 -3.29 -25.96
C GLU A 40 1.39 -2.54 -26.02
N VAL A 41 1.84 -1.93 -24.93
CA VAL A 41 3.16 -1.29 -24.88
C VAL A 41 4.26 -2.32 -25.12
N ARG A 42 4.18 -3.49 -24.48
CA ARG A 42 5.17 -4.56 -24.60
C ARG A 42 5.31 -5.09 -26.04
N SER A 43 4.22 -5.12 -26.80
CA SER A 43 4.23 -5.63 -28.18
C SER A 43 5.00 -4.70 -29.14
N LEU A 44 5.04 -3.40 -28.83
CA LEU A 44 5.76 -2.39 -29.61
C LEU A 44 7.28 -2.36 -29.33
N LEU A 45 7.73 -3.01 -28.26
CA LEU A 45 9.15 -3.02 -27.86
C LEU A 45 9.95 -4.09 -28.58
N ASN A 46 11.20 -3.78 -28.89
CA ASN A 46 12.19 -4.76 -29.32
C ASN A 46 12.64 -5.68 -28.17
N THR A 47 13.41 -6.72 -28.47
CA THR A 47 13.77 -7.78 -27.50
C THR A 47 14.49 -7.23 -26.27
N GLU A 48 15.47 -6.34 -26.43
CA GLU A 48 16.24 -5.79 -25.30
C GLU A 48 15.40 -4.85 -24.42
N GLN A 49 14.56 -4.00 -25.04
CA GLN A 49 13.66 -3.11 -24.34
C GLN A 49 12.58 -3.89 -23.58
N ARG A 50 12.07 -4.97 -24.17
CA ARG A 50 11.08 -5.85 -23.56
C ARG A 50 11.63 -6.53 -22.31
N GLN A 51 12.88 -7.01 -22.34
CA GLN A 51 13.51 -7.61 -21.16
C GLN A 51 13.59 -6.62 -19.99
N LYS A 52 14.01 -5.38 -20.25
CA LYS A 52 14.05 -4.31 -19.22
C LYS A 52 12.65 -3.96 -18.73
N PHE A 53 11.68 -3.84 -19.63
CA PHE A 53 10.29 -3.56 -19.29
C PHE A 53 9.69 -4.65 -18.39
N ASP A 54 9.88 -5.92 -18.74
CA ASP A 54 9.40 -7.06 -17.97
C ASP A 54 10.05 -7.11 -16.58
N MET A 55 11.36 -6.85 -16.49
CA MET A 55 12.07 -6.76 -15.22
C MET A 55 11.47 -5.69 -14.30
N HIS A 56 11.19 -4.48 -14.80
CA HIS A 56 10.58 -3.42 -14.00
C HIS A 56 9.14 -3.76 -13.59
N LEU A 57 8.37 -4.38 -14.48
CA LEU A 57 7.00 -4.79 -14.22
C LEU A 57 6.92 -5.86 -13.11
N LEU A 58 7.90 -6.78 -13.07
CA LEU A 58 8.01 -7.83 -12.06
C LEU A 58 8.60 -7.33 -10.74
N ALA A 59 9.57 -6.41 -10.78
CA ALA A 59 10.14 -5.79 -9.58
C ALA A 59 9.08 -5.05 -8.74
N GLY A 60 8.11 -4.40 -9.39
CA GLY A 60 6.97 -3.78 -8.72
C GLY A 60 5.95 -4.77 -8.12
N LYS A 61 6.00 -6.05 -8.50
CA LYS A 61 5.17 -7.13 -7.91
C LYS A 61 5.76 -7.69 -6.61
N GLY A 62 7.00 -7.35 -6.28
CA GLY A 62 7.62 -7.65 -4.99
C GLY A 62 7.07 -6.75 -3.89
N HIS A 63 5.86 -7.05 -3.39
CA HIS A 63 5.54 -6.68 -2.02
C HIS A 63 6.41 -7.56 -1.10
N GLY A 64 7.66 -7.13 -0.88
CA GLY A 64 8.21 -7.24 0.46
C GLY A 64 7.20 -6.61 1.42
N PRO A 65 7.06 -7.13 2.65
CA PRO A 65 5.97 -6.74 3.53
C PRO A 65 5.91 -5.22 3.58
N ARG A 66 4.75 -4.63 3.26
CA ARG A 66 4.37 -3.28 3.67
C ARG A 66 4.17 -3.22 5.20
N GLY A 67 5.04 -3.89 5.94
CA GLY A 67 5.26 -3.80 7.37
C GLY A 67 6.59 -3.08 7.54
N GLY A 68 6.51 -1.79 7.76
CA GLY A 68 7.68 -0.93 7.84
C GLY A 68 7.20 0.50 7.80
N GLY A 69 6.46 0.89 8.84
CA GLY A 69 6.20 2.28 9.09
C GLY A 69 7.52 3.02 9.01
N LYS A 70 7.68 3.86 7.98
CA LYS A 70 8.57 5.02 8.09
C LYS A 70 7.86 5.99 9.02
N GLY A 71 7.84 5.64 10.30
CA GLY A 71 7.87 6.65 11.33
C GLY A 71 9.15 7.42 11.08
N HIS A 72 9.01 8.66 10.66
CA HIS A 72 10.08 9.62 10.82
C HIS A 72 10.30 9.79 12.32
N GLY A 73 11.37 9.18 12.83
CA GLY A 73 11.93 9.39 14.16
C GLY A 73 13.37 8.87 14.16
N PRO A 74 14.34 9.57 14.76
CA PRO A 74 14.18 10.52 15.85
C PRO A 74 14.72 11.91 15.49
N HIS A 75 13.84 12.87 15.24
CA HIS A 75 14.20 14.29 15.42
C HIS A 75 13.36 14.83 16.58
N GLY A 76 13.96 14.77 17.77
CA GLY A 76 13.56 15.46 19.00
C GLY A 76 13.66 14.57 20.27
N PRO A 77 14.10 15.10 21.43
CA PRO A 77 14.35 16.50 21.73
C PRO A 77 15.82 16.81 22.06
N HIS A 78 16.19 18.04 21.75
CA HIS A 78 17.18 18.79 22.52
C HIS A 78 16.85 18.63 24.03
N ASP A 79 17.87 18.35 24.85
CA ASP A 79 17.84 18.42 26.33
C ASP A 79 17.13 17.29 27.11
N ALA A 80 17.86 16.19 27.38
CA ALA A 80 17.64 15.34 28.55
C ALA A 80 18.97 14.73 29.05
N PRO A 81 19.35 14.88 30.34
CA PRO A 81 20.61 14.37 30.88
C PRO A 81 20.62 12.84 31.01
N PRO A 82 21.78 12.17 30.93
CA PRO A 82 21.87 10.72 31.03
C PRO A 82 21.57 10.25 32.45
N GLY A 83 20.49 9.47 32.61
CA GLY A 83 20.15 8.79 33.87
C GLY A 83 21.13 7.66 34.23
N PRO A 84 21.21 7.26 35.51
CA PRO A 84 22.28 6.38 35.99
C PRO A 84 22.09 4.92 35.58
N ARG A 85 23.21 4.28 35.18
CA ARG A 85 23.30 2.85 34.89
C ARG A 85 23.27 2.05 36.21
N HIS A 86 22.19 1.31 36.47
CA HIS A 86 22.18 0.31 37.54
C HIS A 86 22.95 -0.95 37.09
N HIS A 87 24.18 -1.10 37.61
CA HIS A 87 24.91 -2.37 37.59
C HIS A 87 24.33 -3.31 38.64
N GLN A 88 23.65 -4.37 38.19
CA GLN A 88 23.25 -5.50 39.03
C GLN A 88 24.51 -6.31 39.38
N MET A 89 25.01 -6.15 40.60
CA MET A 89 26.04 -7.02 41.18
C MET A 89 25.43 -8.39 41.53
N ARG A 90 26.09 -9.46 41.08
CA ARG A 90 25.90 -10.85 41.58
C ARG A 90 26.57 -10.98 42.96
N GLY A 91 25.80 -11.35 43.99
CA GLY A 91 26.27 -12.14 45.15
C GLY A 91 25.57 -13.51 45.06
N GLN A 92 26.27 -14.64 45.10
CA GLN A 92 26.81 -15.34 46.28
C GLN A 92 25.75 -15.61 47.33
#